data_AF-A0A7C4CY69-F1
#
_entry.id   AF-A0A7C4CY69-F1
#
_cell.length_a   1.000
_cell.length_b   1.000
_cell.length_c   1.000
_cell.angle_alpha   90.00
_cell.angle_beta   90.00
_cell.angle_gamma   90.00
#
_symmetry.space_group_name_H-M   'P 1'
#
loop_
_entity.id
_entity.type
_entity.pdbx_description
1 polymer ?
#
loop_
_entity_poly.entity_id
_entity_poly.type
_entity_poly.pdbx_seq_one_letter_code
_entity_poly.pdbx_strand_id
1 'polypeptide(L)'
;KEFRAVNRVDLLVAFLALLEEWLAQPPSVVLQAWQKWDGTLGREVRVHTPTGVVEGVAEAISQEGALLVRTNAGRKSVRVGEVVLPPPPNVVEAQEGQGQAQGRGASEG
;
A
#
# COMPACT_ATOMS: atom_id res chain seq x y z
N LYS A 1 21.52 4.92 5.88
CA LYS A 1 21.58 5.28 7.32
C LYS A 1 20.33 6.10 7.61
N GLU A 2 19.24 5.46 8.03
CA GLU A 2 17.87 6.00 7.83
C GLU A 2 17.41 7.05 8.86
N PHE A 3 18.18 7.31 9.91
CA PHE A 3 17.80 8.34 10.88
C PHE A 3 18.98 9.27 11.19
N ARG A 4 18.75 10.57 10.97
CA ARG A 4 19.66 11.65 11.35
C ARG A 4 19.38 12.02 12.80
N ALA A 5 20.42 12.35 13.56
CA ALA A 5 20.26 12.95 14.89
C ALA A 5 19.60 14.34 14.75
N VAL A 6 18.45 14.55 15.39
CA VAL A 6 17.70 15.81 15.40
C VAL A 6 17.56 16.28 16.84
N ASN A 7 17.70 17.58 17.07
CA ASN A 7 17.34 18.17 18.35
C ASN A 7 15.82 18.04 18.56
N ARG A 8 15.42 17.42 19.68
CA ARG A 8 14.01 17.16 19.98
C ARG A 8 13.20 18.43 20.18
N VAL A 9 13.80 19.47 20.76
CA VAL A 9 13.13 20.77 20.98
C VAL A 9 12.87 21.44 19.64
N ASP A 10 13.88 21.51 18.78
CA ASP A 10 13.75 22.14 17.46
C ASP A 10 12.73 21.38 16.59
N LEU A 11 12.72 20.05 16.67
CA LEU A 11 11.72 19.22 15.99
C LEU A 11 10.30 19.51 16.48
N LEU A 12 10.10 19.59 17.80
CA LEU A 12 8.79 19.87 18.38
C LEU A 12 8.29 21.27 17.99
N VAL A 13 9.16 22.28 18.04
CA VAL A 13 8.82 23.64 17.60
C VAL A 13 8.39 23.66 16.14
N ALA A 14 9.17 23.02 15.26
CA ALA A 14 8.84 22.93 13.84
C ALA A 14 7.54 22.15 13.59
N PHE A 15 7.32 21.05 14.31
CA PHE A 15 6.11 20.25 14.20
C PHE A 15 4.87 21.03 14.64
N LEU A 16 4.92 21.74 15.78
CA LEU A 16 3.79 22.52 16.28
C LEU A 16 3.43 23.67 15.34
N ALA A 17 4.44 24.39 14.83
CA ALA A 17 4.21 25.45 13.85
C ALA A 17 3.53 24.91 12.57
N LEU A 18 4.01 23.78 12.04
CA LEU A 18 3.43 23.15 10.87
C LEU A 18 2.01 22.62 11.15
N LEU A 19 1.78 22.04 12.32
CA LEU A 19 0.47 21.55 12.73
C LEU A 19 -0.54 22.71 12.80
N GLU A 20 -0.18 23.84 13.41
CA GLU A 20 -1.02 25.05 13.45
C GLU A 20 -1.36 25.56 12.04
N GLU A 21 -0.39 25.57 11.14
CA GLU A 21 -0.60 25.96 9.74
C GLU A 21 -1.62 25.04 9.04
N TRP A 22 -1.52 23.72 9.23
CA TRP A 22 -2.44 22.74 8.64
C TRP A 22 -3.83 22.76 9.29
N LEU A 23 -3.93 23.00 10.60
CA LEU A 23 -5.20 23.12 11.30
C LEU A 23 -6.03 24.33 10.84
N ALA A 24 -5.37 25.37 10.31
CA ALA A 24 -6.04 26.53 9.73
C ALA A 24 -6.50 26.31 8.26
N GLN A 25 -6.09 25.22 7.61
CA GLN A 25 -6.43 24.96 6.21
C GLN A 25 -7.88 24.47 6.04
N PRO A 26 -8.52 24.79 4.89
CA PRO A 26 -9.80 24.18 4.52
C PRO A 26 -9.67 22.64 4.41
N PRO A 27 -10.70 21.86 4.77
CA PRO A 27 -10.66 20.40 4.67
C PRO A 27 -10.29 19.86 3.28
N SER A 28 -10.70 20.56 2.21
CA SER A 28 -10.36 20.19 0.83
C SER A 28 -8.86 20.28 0.54
N VAL A 29 -8.15 21.26 1.10
CA VAL A 29 -6.70 21.43 0.94
C VAL A 29 -5.96 20.32 1.68
N VAL A 30 -6.39 20.01 2.91
CA VAL A 30 -5.87 18.89 3.70
C VAL A 30 -6.06 17.57 2.96
N LEU A 31 -7.26 17.34 2.42
CA LEU A 31 -7.58 16.10 1.70
C LEU A 31 -6.76 15.95 0.41
N GLN A 32 -6.56 17.02 -0.36
CA GLN A 32 -5.71 16.98 -1.56
C GLN A 32 -4.24 16.66 -1.20
N ALA A 33 -3.73 17.28 -0.13
CA ALA A 33 -2.39 17.00 0.35
C ALA A 33 -2.25 15.55 0.82
N TRP A 34 -3.21 15.04 1.58
CA TRP A 34 -3.23 13.64 2.00
C TRP A 34 -3.22 12.70 0.80
N GLN A 35 -4.13 12.87 -0.17
CA GLN A 35 -4.16 12.00 -1.37
C GLN A 35 -2.83 11.98 -2.13
N LYS A 36 -2.11 13.10 -2.19
CA LYS A 36 -0.81 13.18 -2.86
C LYS A 36 0.28 12.34 -2.17
N TRP A 37 0.23 12.25 -0.84
CA TRP A 37 1.25 11.57 -0.03
C TRP A 37 0.80 10.19 0.47
N ASP A 38 -0.41 9.76 0.11
CA ASP A 38 -0.96 8.48 0.56
C ASP A 38 -0.17 7.31 -0.05
N GLY A 39 0.47 6.53 0.80
CA GLY A 39 1.30 5.40 0.39
C GLY A 39 0.52 4.14 0.00
N THR A 40 -0.81 4.16 0.07
CA THR A 40 -1.70 3.02 -0.23
C THR A 40 -2.38 3.15 -1.58
N LEU A 41 -2.63 4.37 -2.07
CA LEU A 41 -3.32 4.59 -3.33
C LEU A 41 -2.61 3.91 -4.51
N GLY A 42 -3.40 3.26 -5.36
CA GLY A 42 -2.96 2.47 -6.50
C GLY A 42 -2.41 1.08 -6.14
N ARG A 43 -2.47 0.66 -4.88
CA ARG A 43 -1.92 -0.62 -4.41
C ARG A 43 -3.00 -1.55 -3.90
N GLU A 44 -2.71 -2.85 -3.95
CA GLU A 44 -3.47 -3.84 -3.21
C GLU A 44 -3.38 -3.57 -1.72
N VAL A 45 -4.52 -3.61 -1.05
CA VAL A 45 -4.66 -3.42 0.39
C VAL A 45 -5.57 -4.50 0.97
N ARG A 46 -5.31 -4.84 2.22
CA ARG A 46 -6.22 -5.60 3.08
C ARG A 46 -6.63 -4.70 4.22
N VAL A 47 -7.93 -4.45 4.34
CA VAL A 47 -8.49 -3.64 5.42
C VAL A 47 -9.23 -4.52 6.41
N HIS A 48 -8.76 -4.54 7.65
CA HIS A 48 -9.44 -5.20 8.75
C HIS A 48 -10.44 -4.24 9.39
N THR A 49 -11.74 -4.52 9.24
CA THR A 49 -12.83 -3.72 9.83
C THR A 49 -13.58 -4.54 10.88
N PRO A 50 -14.37 -3.91 11.78
CA PRO A 50 -15.18 -4.64 12.76
C PRO A 50 -16.22 -5.59 12.14
N THR A 51 -16.63 -5.36 10.88
CA THR A 51 -17.64 -6.15 10.19
C THR A 51 -17.05 -7.18 9.23
N GLY A 52 -15.73 -7.26 9.14
CA GLY A 52 -15.01 -8.20 8.28
C GLY A 52 -13.83 -7.58 7.54
N VAL A 53 -13.24 -8.37 6.64
CA VAL A 53 -12.08 -7.96 5.85
C VAL A 53 -12.51 -7.45 4.48
N VAL A 54 -11.92 -6.34 4.04
CA VAL A 54 -12.08 -5.81 2.68
C VAL A 54 -10.73 -5.91 1.97
N GLU A 55 -10.68 -6.60 0.84
CA GLU A 55 -9.46 -6.76 0.04
C GLU A 55 -9.68 -6.19 -1.37
N GLY A 56 -8.66 -5.51 -1.88
CA GLY A 56 -8.64 -5.00 -3.25
C GLY A 56 -7.73 -3.79 -3.39
N VAL A 57 -7.90 -3.03 -4.46
CA VAL A 57 -7.06 -1.87 -4.76
C VAL A 57 -7.59 -0.60 -4.09
N ALA A 58 -6.76 0.11 -3.33
CA ALA A 58 -7.07 1.44 -2.82
C ALA A 58 -7.05 2.45 -3.97
N GLU A 59 -8.21 2.99 -4.37
CA GLU A 59 -8.33 3.84 -5.55
C GLU A 59 -8.32 5.33 -5.23
N ALA A 60 -8.93 5.72 -4.11
CA ALA A 60 -9.09 7.11 -3.74
C ALA A 60 -9.45 7.25 -2.25
N ILE A 61 -9.41 8.49 -1.78
CA ILE A 61 -10.00 8.90 -0.50
C ILE A 61 -11.23 9.77 -0.83
N SER A 62 -12.39 9.45 -0.24
CA SER A 62 -13.62 10.21 -0.45
C SER A 62 -13.53 11.62 0.17
N GLN A 63 -14.48 12.50 -0.16
CA GLN A 63 -14.53 13.85 0.41
C GLN A 63 -14.70 13.85 1.94
N GLU A 64 -15.26 12.78 2.47
CA GLU A 64 -15.45 12.55 3.90
C GLU A 64 -14.30 11.73 4.53
N GLY A 65 -13.17 11.57 3.83
CA GLY A 65 -11.98 10.89 4.35
C GLY A 65 -12.03 9.36 4.33
N ALA A 66 -12.99 8.73 3.64
CA ALA A 66 -13.09 7.28 3.59
C ALA A 66 -12.16 6.69 2.52
N LEU A 67 -11.48 5.59 2.80
CA LEU A 67 -10.72 4.85 1.79
C LEU A 67 -11.68 4.12 0.85
N LEU A 68 -11.57 4.39 -0.45
CA LEU A 68 -12.34 3.73 -1.49
C LEU A 68 -11.52 2.57 -2.05
N VAL A 69 -11.98 1.34 -1.81
CA VAL A 69 -11.33 0.10 -2.24
C VAL A 69 -12.14 -0.53 -3.37
N ARG A 70 -11.51 -0.76 -4.54
CA ARG A 70 -12.11 -1.57 -5.59
C ARG A 70 -11.85 -3.04 -5.30
N THR A 71 -12.92 -3.75 -4.99
CA THR A 71 -12.94 -5.20 -4.77
C THR A 71 -13.49 -5.92 -5.99
N ASN A 72 -13.39 -7.24 -6.01
CA ASN A 72 -14.04 -8.08 -7.03
C ASN A 72 -15.57 -7.98 -7.01
N ALA A 73 -16.16 -7.60 -5.87
CA ALA A 73 -17.60 -7.38 -5.69
C ALA A 73 -18.01 -5.91 -5.91
N GLY A 74 -17.13 -5.09 -6.47
CA GLY A 74 -17.33 -3.66 -6.70
C GLY A 74 -16.62 -2.76 -5.69
N ARG A 75 -16.92 -1.47 -5.73
CA ARG A 75 -16.27 -0.48 -4.86
C ARG A 75 -16.86 -0.50 -3.44
N LYS A 76 -15.98 -0.48 -2.43
CA LYS A 76 -16.33 -0.38 -1.00
C LYS A 76 -15.74 0.90 -0.42
N SER A 77 -16.52 1.58 0.42
CA SER A 77 -16.08 2.74 1.19
C SER A 77 -15.80 2.31 2.62
N VAL A 78 -14.55 2.48 3.07
CA VAL A 78 -14.08 2.08 4.39
C VAL A 78 -13.78 3.34 5.20
N ARG A 79 -14.51 3.54 6.30
CA ARG A 79 -14.29 4.67 7.23
C ARG A 79 -13.46 4.29 8.45
N VAL A 80 -13.49 3.01 8.83
CA VAL A 80 -12.86 2.50 10.04
C VAL A 80 -12.21 1.17 9.73
N GLY A 81 -10.96 1.01 10.14
CA GLY A 81 -10.22 -0.23 10.02
C GLY A 81 -8.73 0.00 10.01
N GLU A 82 -7.98 -1.10 10.12
CA GLU A 82 -6.54 -1.12 9.91
C GLU A 82 -6.24 -1.47 8.46
N VAL A 83 -5.44 -0.64 7.79
CA VAL A 83 -5.03 -0.85 6.40
C VAL A 83 -3.65 -1.49 6.40
N VAL A 84 -3.55 -2.67 5.79
CA VAL A 84 -2.30 -3.41 5.63
C VAL A 84 -1.97 -3.51 4.15
N LEU A 85 -0.71 -3.26 3.82
CA LEU A 85 -0.16 -3.57 2.51
C LEU A 85 0.30 -5.04 2.54
N PRO A 86 -0.37 -5.94 1.81
CA PRO A 86 0.06 -7.33 1.76
C PRO A 86 1.48 -7.40 1.20
N PRO A 87 2.29 -8.38 1.65
CA PRO A 87 3.58 -8.61 1.02
C PRO A 87 3.39 -8.85 -0.48
N PRO A 88 4.37 -8.49 -1.32
CA PRO A 88 4.33 -8.86 -2.73
C PRO A 88 4.09 -10.37 -2.85
N PRO A 89 3.28 -10.84 -3.81
CA PRO A 89 3.06 -12.26 -4.00
C PRO A 89 4.43 -12.94 -4.11
N ASN A 90 4.65 -13.98 -3.32
CA ASN A 90 5.89 -14.76 -3.37
C ASN A 90 6.16 -15.10 -4.84
N VAL A 91 7.24 -14.55 -5.39
CA VAL A 91 7.68 -14.92 -6.73
C VAL A 91 8.16 -16.36 -6.59
N VAL A 92 7.30 -17.32 -6.96
CA VAL A 92 7.69 -18.72 -7.03
C VAL A 92 8.70 -18.77 -8.16
N GLU A 93 9.99 -18.79 -7.83
CA GLU A 93 11.06 -19.00 -8.82
C GLU A 93 10.73 -20.31 -9.55
N ALA A 94 10.42 -20.19 -10.84
CA ALA A 94 10.14 -21.33 -11.68
C ALA A 94 11.39 -22.22 -11.68
N GLN A 95 11.28 -23.41 -11.09
CA GLN A 95 12.27 -24.46 -11.30
C GLN A 95 12.21 -24.85 -12.78
N GLU A 96 13.11 -24.29 -13.57
CA GLU A 96 13.32 -24.70 -14.96
C GLU A 96 13.65 -26.19 -14.98
N GLY A 97 12.80 -26.94 -15.67
CA GLY A 97 12.89 -28.38 -15.77
C GLY A 97 14.23 -28.83 -16.33
N GLN A 98 14.90 -29.72 -15.61
CA GLN A 98 15.97 -30.53 -16.16
C GLN A 98 15.38 -31.45 -17.23
N GLY A 99 15.52 -31.03 -18.50
CA GLY A 99 15.24 -31.86 -19.66
C GLY A 99 16.15 -33.08 -19.66
N GLN A 100 15.53 -34.26 -19.70
CA GLN A 100 16.18 -35.55 -19.90
C GLN A 100 16.93 -35.57 -21.24
N ALA A 101 18.26 -35.72 -21.19
CA ALA A 101 19.05 -36.13 -22.34
C ALA A 101 19.14 -37.67 -22.35
N GLN A 102 18.14 -38.33 -22.94
CA GLN A 102 18.23 -39.74 -23.30
C GLN A 102 18.95 -39.83 -24.66
N GLY A 103 20.24 -40.15 -24.64
CA GLY A 103 21.02 -40.41 -25.84
C GLY A 103 20.46 -41.60 -26.62
N ARG A 104 20.07 -41.36 -27.87
CA ARG A 104 19.86 -42.41 -28.87
C ARG A 104 21.24 -42.91 -29.31
N GLY A 105 21.64 -44.07 -28.80
CA GLY A 105 22.73 -44.87 -29.37
C GLY A 105 22.29 -45.45 -30.71
N ALA A 106 23.10 -45.18 -31.72
CA ALA A 106 22.92 -45.57 -33.11
C ALA A 106 22.96 -47.10 -33.29
N SER A 107 22.15 -47.55 -34.23
CA SER A 107 22.21 -48.86 -34.87
C SER A 107 23.25 -48.81 -35.99
N GLU A 108 24.34 -49.55 -35.87
CA GLU A 108 25.15 -50.04 -37.00
C GLU A 108 25.54 -51.50 -36.71
N GLY A 109 25.20 -52.40 -37.63
CA GLY A 109 25.50 -53.84 -37.58
C GLY A 109 24.38 -54.70 -38.12
#